data_AF-A0A256LJY4-F1
#
_entry.id   AF-A0A256LJY4-F1
#
_cell.length_a   1.000
_cell.length_b   1.000
_cell.length_c   1.000
_cell.angle_alpha   90.00
_cell.angle_beta   90.00
_cell.angle_gamma   90.00
#
_symmetry.space_group_name_H-M   'P 1'
#
loop_
_entity.id
_entity.type
_entity.pdbx_description
1 polymer ?
#
loop_
_entity_poly.entity_id
_entity_poly.type
_entity_poly.pdbx_seq_one_letter_code
_entity_poly.pdbx_strand_id
1 'polypeptide(L)'
;MSMYRNDDVLITDLMDRISNLENQMAELKKIYYKQSGESHSTFLYGCEVRGSDYLHLEDKIVPRLKENDPVLLIREADNKYDKNAISVTTPSGLKLGYVPHEHNLIFSRLIDAGNLLFGRVKTFHWDGKNLELVIKVYLAG
;
A
#
# COMPACT_ATOMS: atom_id res chain seq x y z
N MET A 1 14.43 36.32 -23.63
CA MET A 1 14.14 34.99 -24.22
C MET A 1 15.04 33.98 -23.51
N SER A 2 14.44 32.93 -22.92
CA SER A 2 15.11 31.72 -22.38
C SER A 2 15.89 31.80 -21.04
N MET A 3 15.24 32.20 -19.94
CA MET A 3 15.67 31.77 -18.59
C MET A 3 14.73 30.74 -17.96
N TYR A 4 13.44 30.71 -18.35
CA TYR A 4 12.47 29.72 -17.84
C TYR A 4 12.63 28.30 -18.39
N ARG A 5 13.36 28.12 -19.51
CA ARG A 5 13.38 26.83 -20.23
C ARG A 5 14.35 25.80 -19.65
N ASN A 6 15.37 26.24 -18.91
CA ASN A 6 16.39 25.33 -18.34
C ASN A 6 15.94 24.76 -16.99
N ASP A 7 15.24 25.55 -16.16
CA ASP A 7 14.72 25.08 -14.88
C ASP A 7 13.60 24.05 -15.09
N ASP A 8 12.75 24.23 -16.11
CA ASP A 8 11.73 23.24 -16.48
C ASP A 8 12.33 21.89 -16.92
N VAL A 9 13.46 21.93 -17.64
CA VAL A 9 14.18 20.70 -18.07
C VAL A 9 14.81 20.00 -16.88
N LEU A 10 15.41 20.75 -15.95
CA LEU A 10 15.98 20.19 -14.72
C LEU A 10 14.88 19.60 -13.81
N ILE A 11 13.76 20.29 -13.65
CA ILE A 11 12.60 19.79 -12.89
C ILE A 11 12.08 18.51 -13.52
N THR A 12 11.94 18.45 -14.85
CA THR A 12 11.46 17.24 -15.54
C THR A 12 12.42 16.06 -15.33
N ASP A 13 13.73 16.27 -15.49
CA ASP A 13 14.75 15.23 -15.25
C ASP A 13 14.74 14.73 -13.78
N LEU A 14 14.57 15.65 -12.83
CA LEU A 14 14.42 15.30 -11.41
C LEU A 14 13.15 14.47 -11.14
N MET A 15 12.03 14.84 -11.76
CA MET A 15 10.77 14.09 -11.63
C MET A 15 10.86 12.69 -12.24
N ASP A 16 11.52 12.55 -13.39
CA ASP A 16 11.75 11.26 -14.02
C ASP A 16 12.65 10.36 -13.15
N ARG A 17 13.71 10.93 -12.54
CA ARG A 17 14.55 10.22 -11.58
C ARG A 17 13.78 9.77 -10.34
N ILE A 18 12.91 10.62 -9.80
CA ILE A 18 12.05 10.29 -8.65
C ILE A 18 11.12 9.12 -9.04
N SER A 19 10.45 9.20 -10.18
CA SER A 19 9.56 8.13 -10.65
C SER A 19 10.34 6.81 -10.83
N ASN A 20 11.56 6.87 -11.37
CA ASN A 20 12.40 5.68 -11.52
C ASN A 20 12.82 5.10 -10.15
N LEU A 21 13.16 5.95 -9.18
CA LEU A 21 13.48 5.52 -7.81
C LEU A 21 12.26 4.91 -7.09
N GLU A 22 11.07 5.49 -7.29
CA GLU A 22 9.81 4.95 -6.76
C GLU A 22 9.53 3.56 -7.31
N ASN A 23 9.76 3.36 -8.62
CA ASN A 23 9.62 2.05 -9.27
C ASN A 23 10.65 1.04 -8.72
N GLN A 24 11.92 1.43 -8.56
CA GLN A 24 12.95 0.57 -7.97
C GLN A 24 12.62 0.20 -6.51
N MET A 25 12.10 1.15 -5.73
CA MET A 25 11.64 0.92 -4.37
C MET A 25 10.45 -0.04 -4.31
N ALA A 26 9.50 0.06 -5.25
CA ALA A 26 8.38 -0.87 -5.34
C ALA A 26 8.85 -2.31 -5.65
N GLU A 27 9.81 -2.47 -6.57
CA GLU A 27 10.41 -3.77 -6.88
C GLU A 27 11.22 -4.35 -5.71
N LEU A 28 12.02 -3.53 -5.02
CA LEU A 28 12.75 -3.96 -3.83
C LEU A 28 11.81 -4.39 -2.71
N LYS A 29 10.73 -3.64 -2.49
CA LYS A 29 9.65 -4.03 -1.55
C LYS A 29 9.05 -5.38 -1.95
N LYS A 30 8.70 -5.60 -3.23
CA LYS A 30 8.20 -6.90 -3.71
C LYS A 30 9.17 -8.04 -3.40
N ILE A 31 10.46 -7.84 -3.68
CA ILE A 31 11.51 -8.85 -3.41
C ILE A 31 11.59 -9.14 -1.92
N TYR A 32 11.67 -8.10 -1.09
CA TYR A 32 11.71 -8.25 0.36
C TYR A 32 10.49 -9.00 0.90
N TYR A 33 9.27 -8.66 0.45
CA TYR A 33 8.04 -9.35 0.89
C TYR A 33 7.89 -10.77 0.36
N LYS A 34 8.49 -11.08 -0.79
CA LYS A 34 8.59 -12.44 -1.30
C LYS A 34 9.54 -13.29 -0.44
N GLN A 35 10.68 -12.72 -0.02
CA GLN A 35 11.70 -13.41 0.78
C GLN A 35 11.35 -13.52 2.27
N SER A 36 10.72 -12.49 2.86
CA SER A 36 10.27 -12.50 4.28
C SER A 36 9.08 -13.43 4.55
N GLY A 37 8.48 -13.99 3.49
CA GLY A 37 7.48 -15.05 3.57
C GLY A 37 7.99 -16.41 4.08
N GLU A 38 9.31 -16.62 4.20
CA GLU A 38 9.85 -17.95 4.53
C GLU A 38 10.64 -18.07 5.85
N SER A 39 10.97 -17.00 6.59
CA SER A 39 11.65 -17.20 7.89
C SER A 39 11.44 -16.21 9.03
N HIS A 40 11.23 -14.90 8.85
CA HIS A 40 11.17 -13.96 9.99
C HIS A 40 10.03 -12.93 9.84
N SER A 41 8.77 -13.35 9.96
CA SER A 41 7.64 -12.40 10.08
C SER A 41 6.67 -12.82 11.17
N THR A 42 6.22 -11.83 11.95
CA THR A 42 5.30 -12.02 13.07
C THR A 42 3.90 -11.60 12.66
N PHE A 43 2.95 -12.53 12.72
CA PHE A 43 1.54 -12.21 12.53
C PHE A 43 1.05 -11.28 13.65
N LEU A 44 0.44 -10.16 13.29
CA LEU A 44 -0.12 -9.20 14.24
C LEU A 44 -1.63 -9.35 14.37
N TYR A 45 -2.35 -9.30 13.25
CA TYR A 45 -3.81 -9.26 13.26
C TYR A 45 -4.41 -9.57 11.89
N GLY A 46 -5.68 -9.96 11.83
CA GLY A 46 -6.44 -10.08 10.58
C GLY A 46 -7.63 -9.13 10.56
N CYS A 47 -7.73 -8.25 9.58
CA CYS A 47 -8.79 -7.24 9.51
C CYS A 47 -9.44 -7.17 8.12
N GLU A 48 -10.68 -6.71 8.10
CA GLU A 48 -11.40 -6.38 6.88
C GLU A 48 -11.01 -4.96 6.44
N VAL A 49 -10.59 -4.84 5.19
CA VAL A 49 -10.22 -3.57 4.56
C VAL A 49 -11.47 -2.73 4.35
N ARG A 50 -11.43 -1.45 4.73
CA ARG A 50 -12.56 -0.53 4.67
C ARG A 50 -12.36 0.57 3.64
N GLY A 51 -13.47 1.16 3.19
CA GLY A 51 -13.47 2.33 2.31
C GLY A 51 -13.12 2.04 0.86
N SER A 52 -13.23 0.78 0.42
CA SER A 52 -13.13 0.37 -0.98
C SER A 52 -14.20 1.04 -1.85
N ASP A 53 -15.39 1.28 -1.30
CA ASP A 53 -16.53 1.93 -1.98
C ASP A 53 -16.23 3.35 -2.48
N TYR A 54 -15.22 4.03 -1.91
CA TYR A 54 -14.81 5.37 -2.32
C TYR A 54 -13.75 5.38 -3.43
N LEU A 55 -13.29 4.20 -3.88
CA LEU A 55 -12.14 4.08 -4.79
C LEU A 55 -12.51 3.83 -6.26
N HIS A 56 -13.80 3.71 -6.57
CA HIS A 56 -14.34 3.43 -7.91
C HIS A 56 -13.53 2.34 -8.62
N LEU A 57 -13.68 1.12 -8.10
CA LEU A 57 -12.88 -0.04 -8.45
C LEU A 57 -13.41 -0.80 -9.68
N GLU A 58 -14.56 -0.41 -10.21
CA GLU A 58 -15.32 -1.12 -11.24
C GLU A 58 -14.52 -1.32 -12.54
N ASP A 59 -13.72 -0.32 -12.93
CA ASP A 59 -12.89 -0.36 -14.15
C ASP A 59 -11.46 -0.90 -13.89
N LYS A 60 -11.15 -1.28 -12.65
CA LYS A 60 -9.79 -1.67 -12.24
C LYS A 60 -9.64 -3.18 -12.19
N ILE A 61 -8.40 -3.64 -12.32
CA ILE A 61 -8.03 -5.07 -12.29
C ILE A 61 -8.06 -5.60 -10.84
N VAL A 62 -9.18 -5.42 -10.14
CA VAL A 62 -9.50 -6.02 -8.84
C VAL A 62 -9.69 -7.55 -8.93
N PRO A 63 -10.28 -8.15 -9.99
CA PRO A 63 -10.59 -9.58 -10.06
C PRO A 63 -9.38 -10.55 -10.03
N ARG A 64 -8.15 -10.05 -9.95
CA ARG A 64 -6.93 -10.88 -9.99
C ARG A 64 -6.33 -11.17 -8.61
N LEU A 65 -6.85 -10.59 -7.53
CA LEU A 65 -6.42 -10.89 -6.17
C LEU A 65 -6.73 -12.33 -5.80
N LYS A 66 -5.74 -13.01 -5.21
CA LYS A 66 -5.83 -14.39 -4.71
C LYS A 66 -5.45 -14.44 -3.24
N GLU A 67 -5.87 -15.49 -2.56
CA GLU A 67 -5.39 -15.77 -1.21
C GLU A 67 -3.84 -15.81 -1.18
N ASN A 68 -3.28 -15.26 -0.11
CA ASN A 68 -1.85 -15.06 0.13
C ASN A 68 -1.13 -14.06 -0.79
N ASP A 69 -1.84 -13.43 -1.73
CA ASP A 69 -1.25 -12.33 -2.50
C ASP A 69 -0.76 -11.22 -1.55
N PRO A 70 0.42 -10.65 -1.82
CA PRO A 70 0.95 -9.58 -1.00
C PRO A 70 0.15 -8.29 -1.20
N VAL A 71 -0.05 -7.56 -0.11
CA VAL A 71 -0.51 -6.17 -0.11
C VAL A 71 0.43 -5.32 0.72
N LEU A 72 0.56 -4.06 0.34
CA LEU A 72 1.39 -3.07 1.00
C LEU A 72 0.53 -2.25 1.97
N LEU A 73 1.12 -1.90 3.11
CA LEU A 73 0.53 -0.97 4.07
C LEU A 73 1.30 0.35 3.98
N ILE A 74 0.63 1.40 3.50
CA ILE A 74 1.24 2.70 3.24
C ILE A 74 0.67 3.73 4.21
N ARG A 75 1.57 4.34 4.98
CA ARG A 75 1.21 5.38 5.95
C ARG A 75 0.81 6.68 5.25
N GLU A 76 -0.34 7.25 5.64
CA GLU A 76 -0.82 8.55 5.18
C GLU A 76 -1.02 9.49 6.39
N ALA A 77 0.07 10.06 6.90
CA ALA A 77 0.06 10.88 8.12
C ALA A 77 -0.65 12.23 7.98
N ASP A 78 -0.72 12.74 6.76
CA ASP A 78 -1.36 13.97 6.34
C ASP A 78 -2.81 13.77 5.85
N ASN A 79 -3.36 12.56 6.00
CA ASN A 79 -4.73 12.29 5.62
C ASN A 79 -5.70 13.19 6.41
N LYS A 80 -6.46 14.01 5.68
CA LYS A 80 -7.34 15.06 6.24
C LYS A 80 -8.49 14.55 7.11
N TYR A 81 -8.80 13.25 7.04
CA TYR A 81 -9.91 12.64 7.79
C TYR A 81 -9.43 11.82 8.98
N ASP A 82 -8.30 11.11 8.85
CA ASP A 82 -7.74 10.27 9.91
C ASP A 82 -6.21 10.35 9.92
N LYS A 83 -5.66 10.99 10.95
CA LYS A 83 -4.21 11.10 11.14
C LYS A 83 -3.49 9.75 11.25
N ASN A 84 -4.19 8.66 11.58
CA ASN A 84 -3.64 7.31 11.66
C ASN A 84 -3.87 6.50 10.38
N ALA A 85 -4.31 7.12 9.29
CA ALA A 85 -4.63 6.43 8.05
C ALA A 85 -3.44 5.60 7.54
N ILE A 86 -3.76 4.36 7.16
CA ILE A 86 -2.86 3.42 6.50
C ILE A 86 -3.63 2.84 5.33
N SER A 87 -3.21 3.15 4.11
CA SER A 87 -3.81 2.59 2.92
C SER A 87 -3.30 1.18 2.65
N VAL A 88 -4.19 0.35 2.13
CA VAL A 88 -3.89 -1.00 1.67
C VAL A 88 -3.81 -0.95 0.16
N THR A 89 -2.67 -1.31 -0.42
CA THR A 89 -2.45 -1.29 -1.86
C THR A 89 -1.91 -2.61 -2.38
N THR A 90 -2.16 -2.92 -3.64
CA THR A 90 -1.38 -3.97 -4.33
C THR A 90 0.07 -3.50 -4.51
N PRO A 91 1.00 -4.42 -4.81
CA PRO A 91 2.36 -4.05 -5.20
C PRO A 91 2.46 -3.26 -6.52
N SER A 92 1.39 -3.22 -7.31
CA SER A 92 1.30 -2.39 -8.51
C SER A 92 0.73 -0.99 -8.24
N GLY A 93 0.50 -0.63 -6.98
CA GLY A 93 0.00 0.69 -6.58
C GLY A 93 -1.52 0.84 -6.60
N LEU A 94 -2.29 -0.21 -6.91
CA LEU A 94 -3.75 -0.15 -6.85
C LEU A 94 -4.19 -0.09 -5.38
N LYS A 95 -4.78 1.04 -4.96
CA LYS A 95 -5.39 1.19 -3.64
C LYS A 95 -6.67 0.35 -3.54
N LEU A 96 -6.76 -0.44 -2.48
CA LEU A 96 -7.88 -1.36 -2.20
C LEU A 96 -8.74 -0.90 -1.02
N GLY A 97 -8.24 0.06 -0.23
CA GLY A 97 -8.94 0.65 0.89
C GLY A 97 -7.97 1.06 2.00
N TYR A 98 -8.41 0.96 3.24
CA TYR A 98 -7.67 1.33 4.43
C TYR A 98 -7.76 0.25 5.51
N VAL A 99 -6.75 0.23 6.38
CA VAL A 99 -6.82 -0.45 7.68
C VAL A 99 -7.95 0.18 8.51
N PRO A 100 -8.81 -0.61 9.18
CA PRO A 100 -9.92 -0.07 9.97
C PRO A 100 -9.44 0.69 11.21
N HIS A 101 -10.26 1.64 11.66
CA HIS A 101 -9.91 2.60 12.72
C HIS A 101 -9.56 1.93 14.07
N GLU A 102 -10.19 0.81 14.38
CA GLU A 102 -9.95 -0.01 15.57
C GLU A 102 -8.49 -0.50 15.72
N HIS A 103 -7.74 -0.62 14.62
CA HIS A 103 -6.37 -1.13 14.62
C HIS A 103 -5.34 -0.13 14.09
N ASN A 104 -5.77 0.88 13.35
CA ASN A 104 -4.84 1.76 12.64
C ASN A 104 -3.92 2.57 13.56
N LEU A 105 -4.33 2.89 14.80
CA LEU A 105 -3.51 3.62 15.76
C LEU A 105 -2.24 2.86 16.16
N ILE A 106 -2.34 1.54 16.37
CA ILE A 106 -1.19 0.73 16.78
C ILE A 106 -0.27 0.56 15.58
N PHE A 107 -0.83 0.22 14.42
CA PHE A 107 -0.03 0.03 13.21
C PHE A 107 0.62 1.32 12.72
N SER A 108 -0.03 2.47 12.86
CA SER A 108 0.53 3.75 12.45
C SER A 108 1.76 4.07 13.28
N ARG A 109 1.69 3.88 14.59
CA ARG A 109 2.83 4.06 15.50
C ARG A 109 3.99 3.12 15.21
N LEU A 110 3.71 1.85 14.89
CA LEU A 110 4.75 0.90 14.51
C LEU A 110 5.47 1.38 13.24
N ILE A 111 4.72 1.77 12.21
CA ILE A 111 5.28 2.28 10.96
C ILE A 111 6.04 3.59 11.20
N ASP A 112 5.49 4.52 11.97
CA ASP A 112 6.10 5.81 12.32
C ASP A 112 7.39 5.61 13.14
N ALA A 113 7.51 4.51 13.89
CA ALA A 113 8.73 4.10 14.59
C ALA A 113 9.76 3.36 13.70
N GLY A 114 9.49 3.23 12.39
CA GLY A 114 10.37 2.60 11.42
C GLY A 114 10.17 1.10 11.24
N ASN A 115 9.12 0.51 11.82
CA ASN A 115 8.82 -0.91 11.62
C ASN A 115 8.19 -1.14 10.25
N LEU A 116 8.57 -2.24 9.60
CA LEU A 116 8.02 -2.62 8.32
C LEU A 116 6.81 -3.54 8.51
N LEU A 117 5.62 -3.00 8.23
CA LEU A 117 4.38 -3.77 8.20
C LEU A 117 3.95 -4.09 6.78
N PHE A 118 3.40 -5.29 6.59
CA PHE A 118 2.81 -5.70 5.32
C PHE A 118 1.59 -6.58 5.52
N GLY A 119 0.84 -6.81 4.45
CA GLY A 119 -0.32 -7.67 4.49
C GLY A 119 -0.25 -8.82 3.49
N ARG A 120 -1.05 -9.84 3.76
CA ARG A 120 -1.41 -10.89 2.79
C ARG A 120 -2.92 -11.02 2.73
N VAL A 121 -3.46 -11.21 1.53
CA VAL A 121 -4.88 -11.50 1.34
C VAL A 121 -5.23 -12.80 2.09
N LYS A 122 -6.28 -12.75 2.90
CA LYS A 122 -6.88 -13.94 3.55
C LYS A 122 -8.10 -14.40 2.77
N THR A 123 -9.04 -13.50 2.53
CA THR A 123 -10.24 -13.75 1.73
C THR A 123 -10.51 -12.54 0.86
N PHE A 124 -11.06 -12.80 -0.32
CA PHE A 124 -11.39 -11.79 -1.31
C PHE A 124 -12.69 -12.18 -1.99
N HIS A 125 -13.64 -11.26 -2.04
CA HIS A 125 -14.85 -11.36 -2.83
C HIS A 125 -15.08 -10.04 -3.59
N TRP A 126 -15.39 -10.19 -4.87
CA TRP A 126 -15.67 -9.07 -5.77
C TRP A 126 -16.87 -9.42 -6.65
N ASP A 127 -17.91 -8.60 -6.59
CA ASP A 127 -19.16 -8.78 -7.33
C ASP A 127 -19.27 -7.85 -8.56
N GLY A 128 -18.22 -7.08 -8.86
CA GLY A 128 -18.23 -6.04 -9.92
C GLY A 128 -18.43 -4.63 -9.38
N LYS A 129 -18.79 -4.47 -8.11
CA LYS A 129 -19.08 -3.19 -7.47
C LYS A 129 -18.46 -3.08 -6.08
N ASN A 130 -18.67 -4.08 -5.25
CA ASN A 130 -18.23 -4.12 -3.86
C ASN A 130 -17.03 -5.05 -3.72
N LEU A 131 -16.03 -4.57 -2.98
CA LEU A 131 -14.86 -5.35 -2.59
C LEU A 131 -14.96 -5.70 -1.11
N GLU A 132 -15.16 -6.99 -0.83
CA GLU A 132 -14.95 -7.56 0.51
C GLU A 132 -13.55 -8.17 0.55
N LEU A 133 -12.66 -7.56 1.32
CA LEU A 133 -11.27 -7.96 1.41
C LEU A 133 -10.85 -8.09 2.86
N VAL A 134 -10.41 -9.29 3.25
CA VAL A 134 -9.77 -9.52 4.56
C VAL A 134 -8.29 -9.77 4.32
N ILE A 135 -7.45 -9.09 5.09
CA ILE A 135 -6.00 -9.25 5.05
C ILE A 135 -5.48 -9.74 6.41
N LYS A 136 -4.36 -10.44 6.40
CA LYS A 136 -3.52 -10.69 7.58
C LYS A 136 -2.37 -9.69 7.55
N VAL A 137 -2.17 -8.97 8.65
CA VAL A 137 -1.08 -8.01 8.85
C VAL A 137 0.08 -8.68 9.57
N TYR A 138 1.28 -8.41 9.10
CA TYR A 138 2.53 -8.95 9.61
C TYR A 138 3.53 -7.84 9.89
N LEU A 139 4.32 -8.03 10.95
CA LEU A 139 5.56 -7.30 11.20
C LEU A 139 6.71 -8.08 10.58
N ALA A 140 7.49 -7.43 9.73
CA ALA A 140 8.73 -8.02 9.23
C ALA A 140 9.83 -7.92 10.30
N GLY A 141 10.57 -9.01 10.49
CA GLY A 141 11.70 -9.12 11.42
C GLY A 141 13.05 -8.90 10.75
#